data_AF-A0A1C4Y1E4-F1
#
_entry.id   AF-A0A1C4Y1E4-F1
#
_cell.length_a   1.000
_cell.length_b   1.000
_cell.length_c   1.000
_cell.angle_alpha   90.00
_cell.angle_beta   90.00
_cell.angle_gamma   90.00
#
_symmetry.space_group_name_H-M   'P 1'
#
loop_
_entity.id
_entity.type
_entity.pdbx_description
1 polymer ?
#
loop_
_entity_poly.entity_id
_entity_poly.type
_entity_poly.pdbx_seq_one_letter_code
_entity_poly.pdbx_strand_id
1 'polypeptide(L)'
;MAGAVKALDLRRDPRVALHSPTEDTPSDDPSTWDGDAKIAGRAHEEPPAEDGSHRFRIELTEVVLTRVGDPPDHLLIESWHPDRGLRQHTRH
;
A
#
# COMPACT_ATOMS: atom_id res chain seq x y z
N MET A 1 -19.17 2.29 6.99
CA MET A 1 -20.25 1.36 7.38
C MET A 1 -20.03 0.90 8.81
N ALA A 2 -21.02 1.07 9.68
CA ALA A 2 -21.01 0.51 11.04
C ALA A 2 -21.02 -1.03 10.99
N GLY A 3 -20.26 -1.67 11.87
CA GLY A 3 -20.24 -3.14 11.98
C GLY A 3 -19.47 -3.87 10.86
N ALA A 4 -18.66 -3.16 10.08
CA ALA A 4 -17.84 -3.77 9.05
C ALA A 4 -16.86 -4.80 9.65
N VAL A 5 -16.88 -6.04 9.15
CA VAL A 5 -16.02 -7.13 9.65
C VAL A 5 -14.54 -6.75 9.60
N LYS A 6 -14.10 -6.09 8.52
CA LYS A 6 -12.72 -5.59 8.39
C LYS A 6 -12.32 -4.62 9.51
N ALA A 7 -13.24 -3.80 10.01
CA ALA A 7 -12.95 -2.90 11.13
C ALA A 7 -12.82 -3.69 12.45
N LEU A 8 -13.61 -4.74 12.65
CA LEU A 8 -13.47 -5.63 13.79
C LEU A 8 -12.16 -6.43 13.74
N ASP A 9 -11.73 -6.84 12.55
CA ASP A 9 -10.43 -7.47 12.34
C ASP A 9 -9.29 -6.52 12.76
N LEU A 10 -9.34 -5.25 12.32
CA LEU A 10 -8.34 -4.25 12.69
C LEU A 10 -8.33 -3.89 14.19
N ARG A 11 -9.48 -3.96 14.87
CA ARG A 11 -9.55 -3.83 16.33
C ARG A 11 -8.86 -4.99 17.05
N ARG A 12 -8.94 -6.20 16.48
CA ARG A 12 -8.30 -7.41 17.03
C ARG A 12 -6.81 -7.45 16.73
N ASP A 13 -6.42 -7.09 15.51
CA ASP A 13 -5.04 -7.02 15.04
C ASP A 13 -4.87 -5.77 14.16
N PRO A 14 -4.16 -4.73 14.63
CA PRO A 14 -4.09 -3.45 13.93
C PRO A 14 -3.17 -3.47 12.71
N ARG A 15 -2.55 -4.61 12.35
CA ARG A 15 -1.67 -4.69 11.18
C ARG A 15 -2.50 -4.62 9.89
N VAL A 16 -2.12 -3.71 8.99
CA VAL A 16 -2.82 -3.50 7.72
C VAL A 16 -1.82 -3.26 6.58
N ALA A 17 -2.23 -3.64 5.37
CA ALA A 17 -1.60 -3.23 4.13
C ALA A 17 -2.66 -2.76 3.12
N LEU A 18 -2.35 -1.68 2.41
CA LEU A 18 -3.11 -1.16 1.27
C LEU A 18 -2.31 -1.38 0.00
N HIS A 19 -2.98 -1.79 -1.07
CA HIS A 19 -2.40 -2.00 -2.40
C HIS A 19 -3.11 -1.08 -3.40
N SER A 20 -2.34 -0.41 -4.26
CA SER A 20 -2.85 0.54 -5.25
C SER A 20 -1.86 0.72 -6.40
N PRO A 21 -2.29 0.81 -7.67
CA PRO A 21 -3.68 0.74 -8.12
C PRO A 21 -4.20 -0.70 -8.12
N THR A 22 -5.51 -0.87 -8.30
CA THR A 22 -6.10 -2.18 -8.60
C THR A 22 -5.99 -2.54 -10.09
N GLU A 23 -5.31 -1.69 -10.87
CA GLU A 23 -5.15 -1.86 -12.31
C GLU A 23 -3.96 -2.76 -12.60
N ASP A 24 -4.24 -3.85 -13.32
CA ASP A 24 -3.21 -4.76 -13.80
C ASP A 24 -2.33 -4.09 -14.85
N THR A 25 -1.09 -4.54 -14.94
CA THR A 25 -0.17 -4.16 -16.02
C THR A 25 -0.79 -4.50 -17.39
N PRO A 26 -0.88 -3.54 -18.33
CA PRO A 26 -1.35 -3.82 -19.69
C PRO A 26 -0.48 -4.88 -20.38
N SER A 27 -1.11 -5.85 -21.03
CA SER A 27 -0.40 -6.97 -21.66
C SER A 27 0.27 -6.60 -22.99
N ASP A 28 -0.24 -5.57 -23.66
CA ASP A 28 0.21 -5.09 -24.96
C ASP A 28 1.38 -4.11 -24.84
N ASP A 29 1.34 -3.23 -23.83
CA ASP A 29 2.46 -2.33 -23.51
C ASP A 29 2.69 -2.21 -22.00
N PRO A 30 3.45 -3.15 -21.40
CA PRO A 30 3.76 -3.12 -19.97
C PRO A 30 4.51 -1.87 -19.50
N SER A 31 5.17 -1.15 -20.42
CA SER A 31 5.94 0.06 -20.08
C SER A 31 5.04 1.25 -19.70
N THR A 32 3.75 1.18 -20.04
CA THR A 32 2.74 2.20 -19.70
C THR A 32 2.17 2.05 -18.30
N TRP A 33 2.55 1.00 -17.56
CA TRP A 33 2.08 0.78 -16.21
C TRP A 33 2.84 1.64 -15.21
N ASP A 34 2.11 2.51 -14.50
CA ASP A 34 2.67 3.39 -13.48
C ASP A 34 3.29 2.65 -12.28
N GLY A 35 2.94 1.36 -12.10
CA GLY A 35 3.43 0.49 -11.04
C GLY A 35 2.39 0.15 -9.98
N ASP A 36 2.78 -0.68 -9.01
CA ASP A 36 2.02 -1.04 -7.80
C ASP A 36 2.68 -0.45 -6.56
N ALA A 37 1.89 0.26 -5.77
CA ALA A 37 2.22 0.75 -4.46
C ALA A 37 1.59 -0.12 -3.37
N LYS A 38 2.43 -0.61 -2.47
CA LYS A 38 2.01 -1.25 -1.22
C LYS A 38 2.36 -0.35 -0.04
N ILE A 39 1.37 -0.05 0.78
CA ILE A 39 1.51 0.78 1.99
C ILE A 39 1.13 -0.06 3.19
N ALA A 40 2.08 -0.36 4.08
CA ALA A 40 1.84 -1.16 5.28
C ALA A 40 2.03 -0.35 6.55
N GLY A 41 1.26 -0.69 7.58
CA GLY A 41 1.29 0.04 8.83
C GLY A 41 0.44 -0.57 9.93
N ARG A 42 0.22 0.25 10.97
CA ARG A 42 -0.66 -0.04 12.09
C ARG A 42 -1.85 0.90 12.07
N ALA A 43 -3.05 0.35 12.08
CA ALA A 43 -4.29 1.09 12.14
C ALA A 43 -4.60 1.49 13.60
N HIS A 44 -4.84 2.77 13.80
CA HIS A 44 -5.31 3.34 15.06
C HIS A 44 -6.75 3.81 14.85
N GLU A 45 -7.69 3.25 15.60
CA GLU A 45 -9.09 3.66 15.48
C GLU A 45 -9.25 5.07 16.05
N GLU A 46 -9.83 5.95 15.25
CA GLU A 46 -10.20 7.31 15.61
C GLU A 46 -11.70 7.32 15.94
N PRO A 47 -12.23 8.40 16.57
CA PRO A 47 -13.67 8.55 16.73
C PRO A 47 -14.41 8.30 15.40
N PRO A 48 -15.56 7.62 15.42
CA PRO A 48 -16.29 7.29 14.20
C PRO A 48 -16.66 8.57 13.43
N ALA A 49 -16.86 8.43 12.12
CA ALA A 49 -17.38 9.51 11.30
C ALA A 49 -18.86 9.81 11.67
N GLU A 50 -19.39 10.94 11.21
CA GLU A 50 -20.76 11.38 11.53
C GLU A 50 -21.84 10.37 11.09
N ASP A 51 -21.57 9.63 10.03
CA ASP A 51 -22.43 8.56 9.50
C ASP A 51 -22.28 7.22 10.27
N GLY A 52 -21.51 7.20 11.35
CA GLY A 52 -21.21 6.02 12.15
C GLY A 52 -20.19 5.07 11.51
N SER A 53 -19.53 5.46 10.43
CA SER A 53 -18.45 4.68 9.83
C SER A 53 -17.23 4.61 10.72
N HIS A 54 -16.60 3.42 10.79
CA HIS A 54 -15.29 3.27 11.41
C HIS A 54 -14.26 4.11 10.66
N ARG A 55 -13.37 4.77 11.40
CA ARG A 55 -12.31 5.61 10.88
C ARG A 55 -11.00 5.21 11.52
N PHE A 56 -9.97 5.05 10.71
CA PHE A 56 -8.64 4.67 11.17
C PHE A 56 -7.59 5.62 10.61
N ARG A 57 -6.62 5.98 11.44
CA ARG A 57 -5.37 6.59 11.02
C ARG A 57 -4.31 5.50 10.94
N ILE A 58 -3.61 5.42 9.81
CA ILE A 58 -2.54 4.42 9.62
C ILE A 58 -1.21 5.06 9.97
N GLU A 59 -0.52 4.49 10.95
CA GLU A 59 0.89 4.75 11.20
C GLU A 59 1.73 3.89 10.26
N LEU A 60 2.43 4.53 9.33
CA LEU A 60 3.18 3.84 8.28
C LEU A 60 4.44 3.18 8.82
N THR A 61 4.63 1.91 8.46
CA THR A 61 5.85 1.13 8.76
C THR A 61 6.65 0.77 7.51
N GLU A 62 6.00 0.77 6.34
CA GLU A 62 6.61 0.47 5.04
C GLU A 62 5.79 1.10 3.92
N VAL A 63 6.47 1.65 2.92
CA VAL A 63 5.90 1.98 1.61
C VAL A 63 6.77 1.34 0.55
N VAL A 64 6.19 0.57 -0.36
CA VAL A 64 6.88 -0.04 -1.50
C VAL A 64 6.24 0.45 -2.77
N LEU A 65 7.03 0.88 -3.75
CA LEU A 65 6.61 1.17 -5.11
C LEU A 65 7.37 0.24 -6.05
N THR A 66 6.64 -0.57 -6.81
CA THR A 66 7.18 -1.45 -7.84
C THR A 66 6.71 -0.96 -9.20
N ARG A 67 7.63 -0.67 -10.11
CA ARG A 67 7.31 -0.27 -11.48
C ARG A 67 8.23 -0.95 -12.49
N VAL A 68 7.87 -0.89 -13.76
CA VAL A 68 8.79 -1.28 -14.84
C VAL A 68 9.91 -0.23 -14.93
N GLY A 69 11.15 -0.69 -15.10
CA GLY A 69 12.30 0.17 -15.27
C GLY A 69 12.28 0.96 -16.58
N ASP A 70 13.19 1.93 -16.70
CA ASP A 70 13.49 2.60 -17.96
C ASP A 70 15.00 2.42 -18.26
N PRO A 71 15.39 1.59 -19.24
CA PRO A 71 14.55 0.86 -20.20
C PRO A 71 13.70 -0.25 -19.55
N PRO A 72 12.62 -0.74 -20.23
CA PRO A 72 11.68 -1.71 -19.66
C PRO A 72 12.21 -3.16 -19.67
N ASP A 73 13.37 -3.39 -19.06
CA ASP A 73 14.07 -4.67 -19.00
C ASP A 73 14.26 -5.21 -17.56
N HIS A 74 13.70 -4.53 -16.56
CA HIS A 74 13.73 -4.93 -15.16
C HIS A 74 12.53 -4.35 -14.39
N LEU A 75 12.31 -4.85 -13.16
CA LEU A 75 11.47 -4.21 -12.17
C LEU A 75 12.32 -3.31 -11.27
N LEU A 76 11.85 -2.08 -11.11
CA LEU A 76 12.39 -1.13 -10.16
C LEU A 76 11.52 -1.14 -8.89
N ILE A 77 12.13 -1.55 -7.78
CA ILE A 77 11.47 -1.66 -6.48
C ILE A 77 12.08 -0.63 -5.54
N GLU A 78 11.27 0.35 -5.15
CA GLU A 78 11.60 1.34 -4.14
C GLU A 78 10.90 0.98 -2.83
N SER A 79 11.61 0.99 -1.72
CA SER A 79 11.07 0.70 -0.39
C SER A 79 11.49 1.79 0.58
N TRP A 80 10.54 2.30 1.34
CA TRP A 80 10.77 3.25 2.42
C TRP A 80 10.34 2.65 3.75
N HIS A 81 11.16 2.86 4.78
CA HIS A 81 10.80 2.59 6.17
C HIS A 81 11.21 3.77 7.06
N PRO A 82 10.49 4.02 8.17
CA PRO A 82 10.86 5.06 9.14
C PRO A 82 12.33 4.96 9.58
N ASP A 83 12.81 3.76 9.90
CA ASP A 83 14.16 3.56 10.47
C ASP A 83 15.27 3.40 9.43
N ARG A 84 14.92 3.17 8.16
CA ARG A 84 15.90 2.84 7.10
C ARG A 84 15.94 3.85 5.97
N GLY A 85 14.98 4.76 5.91
CA GLY A 85 14.79 5.67 4.77
C GLY A 85 14.43 4.92 3.48
N LEU A 86 14.59 5.62 2.36
CA LEU A 86 14.35 5.09 1.02
C LEU A 86 15.52 4.19 0.59
N ARG A 87 15.17 3.04 0.00
CA ARG A 87 16.08 2.09 -0.63
C ARG A 87 15.53 1.67 -1.98
N GLN A 88 16.45 1.40 -2.90
CA GLN A 88 16.12 1.00 -4.26
C GLN A 88 16.78 -0.34 -4.59
N HIS A 89 16.07 -1.21 -5.30
CA HIS A 89 16.56 -2.49 -5.78
C HIS A 89 15.97 -2.80 -7.15
N THR A 90 16.76 -3.42 -8.03
CA THR A 90 16.34 -3.84 -9.36
C THR A 90 16.24 -5.37 -9.44
N ARG A 91 15.24 -5.86 -10.15
CA ARG A 91 15.04 -7.31 -10.41
C ARG A 91 14.88 -7.55 -11.91
N HIS A 92 15.72 -8.42 -12.46
CA HIS A 92 15.68 -8.88 -13.85
C HIS A 92 14.87 -10.16 -14.00
#